data_AF-A0A7X9JP28-F1
#
_entry.id   AF-A0A7X9JP28-F1
#
_cell.length_a   1.000
_cell.length_b   1.000
_cell.length_c   1.000
_cell.angle_alpha   90.00
_cell.angle_beta   90.00
_cell.angle_gamma   90.00
#
_symmetry.space_group_name_H-M   'P 1'
#
loop_
_entity.id
_entity.type
_entity.pdbx_description
1 polymer ?
#
loop_
_entity_poly.entity_id
_entity_poly.type
_entity_poly.pdbx_seq_one_letter_code
_entity_poly.pdbx_strand_id
1 'polypeptide(L)' 'MIKLINTMPDGYRLVFNMYVIEGYKHNEIAEALGITESTSKTQLMKARNYLKNKIGVKTYEKV' A
#
# COMPACT_ATOMS: atom_id res chain seq x y z
N MET A 1 -8.97 -4.10 11.42
CA MET A 1 -7.87 -4.05 10.44
C MET A 1 -8.13 -4.93 9.22
N ILE A 2 -8.31 -6.25 9.36
CA ILE A 2 -8.42 -7.19 8.22
C ILE A 2 -9.57 -6.83 7.24
N LYS A 3 -10.74 -6.42 7.75
CA LYS A 3 -11.89 -6.03 6.90
C LYS A 3 -11.61 -4.83 5.97
N LEU A 4 -10.76 -3.87 6.37
CA LEU A 4 -10.43 -2.72 5.53
C LEU A 4 -9.47 -3.11 4.39
N ILE A 5 -8.50 -3.97 4.70
CA ILE A 5 -7.50 -4.45 3.72
C ILE A 5 -8.19 -5.20 2.58
N ASN A 6 -9.22 -5.99 2.90
CA ASN A 6 -10.02 -6.70 1.90
C ASN A 6 -10.85 -5.79 0.98
N THR A 7 -11.05 -4.51 1.34
CA THR A 7 -11.74 -3.55 0.48
C THR A 7 -10.81 -2.79 -0.46
N MET A 8 -9.48 -2.93 -0.31
CA MET A 8 -8.52 -2.28 -1.21
C MET A 8 -8.54 -2.92 -2.60
N PRO A 9 -8.28 -2.17 -3.67
CA PRO A 9 -7.91 -2.74 -4.97
C PRO A 9 -6.73 -3.70 -4.83
N ASP A 10 -6.75 -4.80 -5.57
CA ASP A 10 -5.84 -5.94 -5.32
C ASP A 10 -4.35 -5.55 -5.40
N GLY A 11 -3.95 -4.72 -6.36
CA GLY A 11 -2.56 -4.25 -6.45
C GLY A 11 -2.10 -3.47 -5.21
N TYR A 12 -2.97 -2.63 -4.64
CA TYR A 12 -2.65 -1.86 -3.44
C TYR A 12 -2.54 -2.78 -2.22
N ARG A 13 -3.45 -3.75 -2.12
CA ARG A 13 -3.48 -4.73 -1.04
C ARG A 13 -2.21 -5.57 -1.03
N LEU A 14 -1.81 -6.07 -2.19
CA LEU A 14 -0.69 -6.98 -2.35
C LEU A 14 0.63 -6.30 -1.95
N VAL A 15 0.91 -5.13 -2.54
CA VAL A 15 2.11 -4.36 -2.21
C VAL A 15 2.11 -3.89 -0.75
N PHE A 16 0.96 -3.50 -0.21
CA PHE A 16 0.85 -3.11 1.20
C PHE A 16 1.18 -4.28 2.13
N ASN A 17 0.63 -5.48 1.88
CA ASN A 17 0.89 -6.66 2.70
C ASN A 17 2.37 -7.06 2.63
N MET A 18 2.92 -7.19 1.43
CA MET A 18 4.32 -7.58 1.25
C MET A 18 5.27 -6.58 1.94
N TYR A 19 5.03 -5.27 1.81
CA TYR A 19 5.90 -4.26 2.42
C TYR A 19 5.70 -4.11 3.93
N VAL A 20 4.45 -3.92 4.39
CA VAL A 20 4.15 -3.50 5.77
C VAL A 20 4.01 -4.69 6.71
N ILE A 21 3.49 -5.82 6.22
CA ILE A 21 3.23 -7.01 7.05
C ILE A 21 4.41 -7.98 6.95
N GLU A 22 4.90 -8.23 5.73
CA GLU A 22 5.95 -9.23 5.49
C GLU A 22 7.36 -8.64 5.48
N GLY A 23 7.51 -7.30 5.37
CA GLY A 23 8.79 -6.61 5.49
C GLY A 23 9.64 -6.58 4.22
N TYR A 24 9.07 -6.89 3.06
CA TYR A 24 9.78 -6.85 1.78
C TYR A 24 10.16 -5.42 1.37
N LYS A 25 11.28 -5.30 0.67
CA LYS A 25 11.70 -4.07 0.02
C LYS A 25 11.03 -3.90 -1.35
N HIS A 26 10.98 -2.66 -1.85
CA HIS A 26 10.31 -2.37 -3.11
C HIS A 26 10.90 -3.08 -4.33
N ASN A 27 12.20 -3.36 -4.34
CA ASN A 27 12.87 -4.12 -5.39
C ASN A 27 12.46 -5.60 -5.38
N GLU A 28 12.35 -6.21 -4.21
CA GLU A 28 11.91 -7.62 -4.06
C GLU A 28 10.43 -7.77 -4.47
N ILE A 29 9.60 -6.79 -4.12
CA ILE A 29 8.19 -6.73 -4.55
C ILE A 29 8.09 -6.54 -6.07
N ALA A 30 8.95 -5.70 -6.65
CA ALA A 30 8.98 -5.45 -8.09
C ALA A 30 9.30 -6.74 -8.86
N GLU A 31 10.30 -7.48 -8.42
CA GLU A 31 10.68 -8.78 -8.97
C GLU A 31 9.56 -9.82 -8.81
N ALA A 32 9.01 -9.96 -7.60
CA ALA A 32 7.97 -10.94 -7.31
C ALA A 32 6.67 -10.73 -8.10
N LEU A 33 6.33 -9.47 -8.42
CA LEU A 33 5.08 -9.12 -9.10
C LEU A 33 5.27 -8.78 -10.60
N GLY A 34 6.50 -8.79 -11.11
CA GLY A 34 6.80 -8.39 -12.48
C GLY A 34 6.45 -6.92 -12.77
N ILE A 35 6.54 -6.05 -11.77
CA ILE A 35 6.29 -4.60 -11.88
C ILE A 35 7.59 -3.83 -11.68
N THR A 36 7.56 -2.51 -11.90
CA THR A 36 8.71 -1.67 -11.57
C THR A 36 8.74 -1.29 -10.09
N GLU A 37 9.91 -0.98 -9.55
CA GLU A 37 10.06 -0.47 -8.18
C GLU A 37 9.26 0.83 -7.96
N SER A 38 9.19 1.70 -8.98
CA SER A 38 8.39 2.93 -8.92
C SER A 38 6.88 2.64 -8.89
N THR A 39 6.43 1.57 -9.58
CA THR A 39 5.06 1.06 -9.45
C THR A 39 4.78 0.57 -8.03
N SER A 40 5.70 -0.20 -7.42
CA SER A 40 5.58 -0.66 -6.02
C SER A 40 5.45 0.53 -5.05
N LYS A 41 6.33 1.54 -5.15
CA LYS A 41 6.26 2.77 -4.34
C LYS A 41 4.91 3.50 -4.50
N THR A 42 4.45 3.65 -5.74
CA THR A 42 3.18 4.33 -6.05
C THR A 42 1.98 3.56 -5.52
N GLN A 43 1.97 2.23 -5.64
CA GLN A 43 0.90 1.38 -5.13
C GLN A 43 0.84 1.42 -3.60
N LEU A 44 1.98 1.42 -2.91
CA LEU A 44 2.02 1.57 -1.45
C LEU A 44 1.47 2.93 -0.99
N MET A 45 1.83 4.01 -1.69
CA MET A 45 1.29 5.34 -1.40
C MET A 45 -0.23 5.38 -1.59
N LYS A 46 -0.74 4.82 -2.69
CA LYS A 46 -2.17 4.72 -2.97
C LYS A 46 -2.89 3.85 -1.94
N ALA A 47 -2.29 2.74 -1.49
CA ALA A 47 -2.81 1.89 -0.42
C ALA A 47 -2.98 2.67 0.90
N ARG A 48 -1.95 3.44 1.29
CA ARG A 48 -2.00 4.30 2.48
C ARG A 48 -3.10 5.37 2.38
N ASN A 49 -3.22 6.03 1.22
CA ASN A 49 -4.26 7.03 0.99
C ASN A 49 -5.66 6.41 1.00
N TYR A 50 -5.83 5.21 0.43
CA TYR A 50 -7.07 4.47 0.49
C TYR A 50 -7.49 4.16 1.93
N LEU A 51 -6.57 3.66 2.74
CA LEU A 51 -6.80 3.39 4.16
C LEU A 51 -7.14 4.67 4.93
N LYS A 52 -6.40 5.77 4.70
CA LYS A 52 -6.70 7.08 5.31
C LYS A 52 -8.13 7.54 5.00
N ASN A 53 -8.53 7.49 3.74
CA ASN A 53 -9.88 7.87 3.31
C ASN A 53 -10.97 6.99 3.94
N LYS A 54 -10.71 5.68 4.11
CA LYS A 54 -11.66 4.75 4.73
C LYS A 54 -11.77 4.89 6.24
N ILE A 55 -10.69 5.28 6.93
CA ILE A 55 -10.69 5.47 8.38
C ILE A 55 -11.20 6.87 8.76
N GLY A 56 -11.42 7.77 7.78
CA GLY A 56 -11.94 9.13 8.03
C GLY A 56 -10.93 10.04 8.75
N VAL A 57 -9.68 9.60 8.90
CA VAL A 57 -8.62 10.39 9.52
C VAL A 57 -8.14 11.40 8.47
N LYS A 58 -8.71 12.60 8.52
CA LYS A 58 -8.07 13.80 7.96
C LYS A 58 -6.70 13.92 8.65
N THR A 59 -5.64 13.40 8.02
CA THR A 59 -4.28 13.71 8.48
C THR A 59 -4.10 15.21 8.32
N TYR A 60 -3.94 15.92 9.44
CA TYR A 60 -3.45 17.29 9.47
C TYR A 60 -2.18 17.35 8.63
N GLU A 61 -2.24 18.01 7.48
CA GLU A 61 -1.05 18.49 6.82
C GLU A 61 -0.46 19.56 7.74
N LYS A 62 0.82 19.37 8.08
CA LYS A 62 1.60 20.34 8.85
C LYS A 62 1.54 21.68 8.12
N VAL A 63 1.06 22.68 8.84
CA VAL A 63 1.18 24.12 8.55
C VAL A 63 2.63 24.48 8.24
#